data_AF-A0A3C1VFM7-F1
#
_entry.id   AF-A0A3C1VFM7-F1
#
_cell.length_a   1.000
_cell.length_b   1.000
_cell.length_c   1.000
_cell.angle_alpha   90.00
_cell.angle_beta   90.00
_cell.angle_gamma   90.00
#
_symmetry.space_group_name_H-M   'P 1'
#
loop_
_entity.id
_entity.type
_entity.pdbx_description
1 polymer ?
#
loop_
_entity_poly.entity_id
_entity_poly.type
_entity_poly.pdbx_seq_one_letter_code
_entity_poly.pdbx_strand_id
1 'polypeptide(L)' 'DYTFPGKVDVPELRSPRVPELKWVSRKAILPGEAELKENPRSRSAQLRVLEKI' A
#
# COMPACT_ATOMS: atom_id res chain seq x y z
N ASP A 1 8.41 6.79 -7.66
CA ASP A 1 9.40 7.44 -6.80
C ASP A 1 10.81 7.16 -7.26
N TYR A 2 11.68 8.15 -7.12
CA TYR A 2 13.10 8.03 -7.36
C TYR A 2 13.88 8.50 -6.13
N THR A 3 15.11 8.07 -6.03
CA THR A 3 16.09 8.53 -5.04
C THR A 3 17.28 9.12 -5.79
N PHE A 4 17.81 10.24 -5.30
CA PHE A 4 19.07 10.79 -5.77
C PHE A 4 20.02 10.95 -4.56
N PRO A 5 21.27 10.44 -4.65
CA PRO A 5 22.22 10.50 -3.53
C PRO A 5 23.06 11.79 -3.49
N GLY A 6 22.98 12.63 -4.52
CA GLY A 6 23.81 13.84 -4.67
C GLY A 6 23.29 15.05 -3.89
N LYS A 7 23.99 16.20 -4.00
CA LYS A 7 23.53 17.50 -3.46
C LYS A 7 22.52 18.21 -4.36
N VAL A 8 22.49 17.86 -5.64
CA VAL A 8 21.65 18.50 -6.67
C VAL A 8 20.86 17.40 -7.38
N ASP A 9 19.56 17.63 -7.55
CA ASP A 9 18.66 16.75 -8.27
C ASP A 9 18.76 17.01 -9.78
N VAL A 10 19.51 16.16 -10.48
CA VAL A 10 19.63 16.18 -11.94
C VAL A 10 19.00 14.91 -12.53
N PRO A 11 18.19 15.00 -13.60
CA PRO A 11 17.45 13.86 -14.16
C PRO A 11 18.32 12.63 -14.47
N GLU A 12 19.56 12.85 -14.89
CA GLU A 12 20.52 11.81 -15.27
C GLU A 12 21.00 10.96 -14.08
N LEU A 13 20.86 11.45 -12.85
CA LEU A 13 21.31 10.77 -11.61
C LEU A 13 20.15 10.19 -10.78
N ARG A 14 18.91 10.28 -11.27
CA ARG A 14 17.75 9.74 -10.56
C ARG A 14 17.73 8.22 -10.68
N SER A 15 17.74 7.53 -9.55
CA SER A 15 17.60 6.07 -9.49
C SER A 15 16.19 5.68 -9.06
N PRO A 16 15.61 4.59 -9.59
CA PRO A 16 14.34 4.07 -9.08
C PRO A 16 14.42 3.79 -7.58
N ARG A 17 13.44 4.26 -6.81
CA ARG A 17 13.41 3.99 -5.37
C ARG A 17 13.13 2.50 -5.14
N VAL A 18 13.97 1.84 -4.35
CA VAL A 18 13.75 0.46 -3.94
C VAL A 18 12.48 0.41 -3.06
N PRO A 19 11.54 -0.51 -3.34
CA PRO A 19 10.34 -0.63 -2.52
C PRO A 19 10.70 -1.14 -1.12
N GLU A 20 10.28 -0.41 -0.09
CA GLU A 20 10.46 -0.80 1.32
C GLU A 20 9.32 -1.67 1.85
N LEU A 21 8.21 -1.72 1.11
CA LEU A 21 6.98 -2.41 1.50
C LEU A 21 6.43 -3.20 0.32
N LYS A 22 5.89 -4.38 0.61
CA LYS A 22 5.21 -5.25 -0.35
C LYS A 22 3.72 -5.34 -0.03
N TRP A 23 2.88 -5.27 -1.05
CA TRP A 23 1.45 -5.57 -0.92
C TRP A 23 1.24 -7.06 -0.64
N VAL A 24 0.55 -7.38 0.46
CA VAL A 24 0.13 -8.76 0.76
C VAL A 24 -1.03 -9.16 -0.15
N SER A 25 -1.99 -8.26 -0.36
CA SER A 25 -3.09 -8.42 -1.31
C SER A 25 -3.17 -7.22 -2.25
N ARG A 26 -3.42 -7.46 -3.55
CA ARG A 26 -3.57 -6.38 -4.53
C ARG A 26 -4.91 -5.64 -4.38
N LYS A 27 -5.97 -6.37 -4.02
CA LYS A 27 -7.30 -5.81 -3.75
C LYS A 27 -7.52 -5.69 -2.24
N ALA A 28 -8.39 -4.76 -1.85
CA ALA A 28 -8.82 -4.66 -0.47
C ALA A 28 -9.58 -5.93 -0.04
N ILE A 29 -9.39 -6.31 1.21
CA ILE A 29 -10.17 -7.36 1.87
C ILE A 29 -11.45 -6.69 2.40
N LEU A 30 -12.59 -7.25 2.00
CA LEU A 30 -13.91 -6.75 2.37
C LEU A 30 -14.51 -7.58 3.51
N PRO A 31 -15.40 -6.99 4.32
CA PRO A 31 -16.19 -7.74 5.29
C PRO A 31 -17.00 -8.85 4.61
N GLY A 32 -17.12 -9.99 5.28
CA GLY A 32 -17.97 -11.09 4.83
C GLY A 32 -19.45 -10.87 5.17
N GLU A 33 -20.33 -11.68 4.57
CA GLU A 33 -21.79 -11.53 4.75
C GLU A 33 -22.25 -11.66 6.21
N ALA A 34 -21.62 -12.55 6.99
CA ALA A 34 -21.94 -12.73 8.41
C ALA A 34 -21.62 -11.46 9.22
N GLU A 35 -20.44 -10.87 9.00
CA GLU A 35 -20.03 -9.63 9.67
C GLU A 35 -20.94 -8.46 9.29
N LEU A 36 -21.39 -8.38 8.03
CA LEU A 36 -22.32 -7.34 7.61
C LEU A 36 -23.70 -7.43 8.27
N LYS A 37 -24.14 -8.65 8.61
CA LYS A 37 -25.40 -8.89 9.33
C LYS A 37 -25.27 -8.50 10.81
N GLU A 38 -24.17 -8.87 11.45
CA GLU A 38 -23.92 -8.56 12.88
C GLU A 38 -23.49 -7.12 13.10
N ASN A 39 -22.74 -6.54 12.16
CA ASN A 39 -22.20 -5.19 12.23
C ASN A 39 -22.39 -4.43 10.89
N PRO A 40 -23.58 -3.85 10.66
CA PRO A 40 -23.88 -3.08 9.45
C PRO A 40 -22.93 -1.91 9.18
N ARG A 41 -22.28 -1.36 10.21
CA ARG A 41 -21.32 -0.25 10.07
C ARG A 41 -20.04 -0.66 9.33
N SER A 42 -19.74 -1.96 9.25
CA SER A 42 -18.60 -2.48 8.51
C SER A 42 -18.77 -2.38 6.99
N ARG A 43 -19.97 -2.08 6.45
CA ARG A 43 -20.28 -2.19 5.01
C ARG A 43 -19.32 -1.47 4.06
N SER A 44 -18.71 -0.36 4.48
CA SER A 44 -17.75 0.40 3.67
C SER A 44 -16.28 0.11 4.00
N ALA A 45 -16.00 -0.79 4.95
CA ALA A 45 -14.65 -1.10 5.38
C ALA A 45 -13.85 -1.79 4.26
N GLN A 46 -12.59 -1.37 4.12
CA GLN A 46 -11.65 -1.90 3.15
C GLN A 46 -10.30 -2.09 3.84
N LEU A 47 -9.95 -3.34 4.16
CA LEU A 47 -8.66 -3.65 4.77
C LEU A 47 -7.59 -3.80 3.68
N ARG A 48 -6.46 -3.16 3.89
CA ARG A 48 -5.29 -3.17 3.01
C ARG A 48 -4.05 -3.45 3.85
N VAL A 49 -3.22 -4.41 3.43
CA VAL A 49 -2.08 -4.90 4.21
C VAL A 49 -0.78 -4.76 3.42
N LEU A 50 0.22 -4.19 4.08
CA LEU A 50 1.58 -4.04 3.61
C LEU A 50 2.51 -4.82 4.52
N GLU A 51 3.47 -5.51 3.93
CA GLU A 51 4.54 -6.23 4.62
C GLU A 51 5.87 -5.49 4.42
N LYS A 52 6.65 -5.33 5.49
CA LYS A 52 7.98 -4.72 5.41
C LYS A 52 8.97 -5.70 4.79
N ILE A 53 9.74 -5.23 3.81
CA ILE A 53 10.83 -5.98 3.16
C ILE A 53 12.13 -5.78 3.92
#